data_AF-A0A834LZE3-F1
#
_entry.id   AF-A0A834LZE3-F1
#
_cell.length_a   1.000
_cell.length_b   1.000
_cell.length_c   1.000
_cell.angle_alpha   90.00
_cell.angle_beta   90.00
_cell.angle_gamma   90.00
#
_symmetry.space_group_name_H-M   'P 1'
#
loop_
_entity.id
_entity.type
_entity.pdbx_description
1 polymer ?
#
loop_
_entity_poly.entity_id
_entity_poly.type
_entity_poly.pdbx_seq_one_letter_code
_entity_poly.pdbx_strand_id
1 'polypeptide(L)'
;MAHFNTILLAAFSLLLTTALAKQPASDDDGGDNPAPAPSPSYDLSPAAEDLNYINSIPPAERKLLDDCSNRMTRKCGDNVVSGLLMKSEVSDDCCTQLVRMGKKCHNHLVKLLVRYPDFRQNAATIKESSRKIWSGCRDVAADPPASP
;
A
#
# COMPACT_ATOMS: atom_id res chain seq x y z
N MET A 1 6.34 28.44 26.59
CA MET A 1 7.02 27.22 27.09
C MET A 1 7.36 26.34 25.90
N ALA A 2 8.48 26.65 25.25
CA ALA A 2 9.01 25.99 24.08
C ALA A 2 10.39 25.44 24.44
N HIS A 3 10.47 24.30 25.14
CA HIS A 3 11.75 23.75 25.60
C HIS A 3 11.82 22.21 25.73
N PHE A 4 10.78 21.46 25.35
CA PHE A 4 10.82 19.99 25.48
C PHE A 4 11.24 19.23 24.20
N ASN A 5 11.20 19.86 23.02
CA ASN A 5 11.58 19.20 21.76
C ASN A 5 13.05 19.38 21.34
N THR A 6 13.84 20.13 22.10
CA THR A 6 15.28 20.34 21.83
C THR A 6 16.18 19.31 22.54
N ILE A 7 15.64 18.47 23.42
CA ILE A 7 16.40 17.46 24.18
C ILE A 7 16.60 16.16 23.39
N LEU A 8 15.73 15.85 22.42
CA LEU A 8 15.86 14.65 21.57
C LEU A 8 16.91 14.80 20.46
N LEU A 9 17.31 16.02 20.10
CA LEU A 9 18.33 16.28 19.08
C LEU A 9 19.77 16.26 19.62
N ALA A 10 19.97 16.15 20.93
CA ALA A 10 21.30 16.12 21.56
C ALA A 10 21.78 14.71 21.94
N ALA A 11 20.92 13.69 21.86
CA ALA A 11 21.28 12.30 22.20
C ALA A 11 21.97 11.54 21.05
N PHE A 12 21.91 12.05 19.81
CA PHE A 12 22.56 11.42 18.66
C PHE A 12 23.98 11.93 18.39
N SER A 13 24.46 12.92 19.15
CA SER A 13 25.76 13.58 18.89
C SER A 13 26.91 13.16 19.83
N LEU A 14 26.78 12.06 20.57
CA LEU A 14 27.89 11.49 21.35
C LEU A 14 27.98 9.99 21.06
N LEU A 15 28.67 9.59 20.00
CA LEU A 15 30.10 9.24 20.04
C LEU A 15 30.43 8.13 21.04
N LEU A 16 30.58 6.91 20.51
CA LEU A 16 31.55 5.89 20.95
C LEU A 16 31.90 5.07 19.67
N THR A 17 32.82 5.56 18.82
CA THR A 17 34.27 5.27 18.79
C THR A 17 34.66 3.83 18.46
N THR A 18 35.17 3.61 17.23
CA THR A 18 36.35 2.79 16.84
C THR A 18 36.50 2.96 15.31
N ALA A 19 37.64 3.10 14.64
CA ALA A 19 39.04 3.27 15.00
C ALA A 19 39.72 3.90 13.76
N LEU A 20 40.83 4.60 13.97
CA LEU A 20 41.70 5.10 12.89
C LEU A 20 42.35 3.93 12.14
N ALA A 21 41.98 3.75 10.88
CA ALA A 21 42.83 3.13 9.87
C ALA A 21 42.92 4.08 8.66
N LYS A 22 44.07 4.74 8.59
CA LYS A 22 44.62 5.49 7.46
C LYS A 22 44.61 4.63 6.19
N GLN A 23 44.10 5.14 5.06
CA GLN A 23 44.61 4.96 3.68
C GLN A 23 43.79 5.77 2.64
N PRO A 24 44.34 6.01 1.43
CA PRO A 24 44.52 7.35 0.86
C PRO A 24 43.43 7.78 -0.13
N ALA A 25 43.47 9.08 -0.47
CA ALA A 25 42.75 9.66 -1.59
C ALA A 25 43.06 8.91 -2.89
N SER A 26 41.99 8.60 -3.63
CA SER A 26 42.02 8.32 -5.06
C SER A 26 40.82 9.05 -5.61
N ASP A 27 41.09 10.14 -6.33
CA ASP A 27 40.13 10.83 -7.16
C ASP A 27 39.71 9.88 -8.28
N ASP A 28 38.41 9.62 -8.43
CA ASP A 28 37.85 9.10 -9.67
C ASP A 28 36.59 9.90 -10.01
N ASP A 29 36.65 10.53 -11.17
CA ASP A 29 35.68 11.41 -11.80
C ASP A 29 34.59 10.56 -12.45
N GLY A 30 33.33 10.80 -12.12
CA GLY A 30 32.21 10.12 -12.76
C GLY A 30 30.88 10.50 -12.12
N GLY A 31 30.11 11.35 -12.81
CA GLY A 31 28.84 11.87 -12.30
C GLY A 31 27.79 10.79 -12.05
N ASP A 32 27.33 10.71 -10.80
CA ASP A 32 26.21 9.89 -10.37
C ASP A 32 25.06 10.79 -9.89
N ASN A 33 23.96 10.79 -10.66
CA ASN A 33 22.68 11.27 -10.14
C ASN A 33 22.27 10.39 -8.96
N PRO A 34 21.78 10.95 -7.82
CA PRO A 34 21.33 10.14 -6.71
C PRO A 34 20.26 9.17 -7.18
N ALA A 35 20.54 7.87 -7.06
CA ALA A 35 19.53 6.83 -7.26
C ALA A 35 18.31 7.16 -6.37
N PRO A 36 17.08 7.03 -6.87
CA PRO A 36 15.90 7.20 -6.04
C PRO A 36 16.02 6.27 -4.82
N ALA A 37 15.70 6.81 -3.65
CA ALA A 37 15.77 6.07 -2.39
C ALA A 37 15.13 4.69 -2.54
N PRO A 38 15.76 3.62 -2.00
CA PRO A 38 15.21 2.28 -2.11
C PRO A 38 13.79 2.29 -1.53
N SER A 39 12.81 1.94 -2.36
CA SER A 39 11.48 1.57 -1.89
C SER A 39 11.64 0.51 -0.81
N PRO A 40 10.84 0.52 0.27
CA PRO A 40 10.91 -0.52 1.29
C PRO A 40 10.86 -1.89 0.60
N SER A 41 11.92 -2.68 0.75
CA SER A 41 11.90 -4.08 0.35
C SER A 41 10.95 -4.78 1.31
N TYR A 42 9.68 -4.92 0.90
CA TYR A 42 8.80 -5.88 1.54
C TYR A 42 9.43 -7.25 1.26
N ASP A 43 9.98 -7.88 2.29
CA ASP A 43 10.49 -9.24 2.20
C ASP A 43 9.31 -10.11 1.73
N LEU A 44 9.35 -10.54 0.48
CA LEU A 44 8.23 -11.19 -0.23
C LEU A 44 7.91 -12.59 0.31
N SER A 45 8.57 -13.02 1.39
CA SER A 45 8.21 -14.23 2.11
C SER A 45 6.97 -13.95 2.97
N PRO A 46 5.80 -14.50 2.63
CA PRO A 46 4.63 -14.37 3.50
C PRO A 46 4.95 -14.96 4.86
N ALA A 47 4.54 -14.29 5.94
CA ALA A 47 4.68 -14.85 7.28
C ALA A 47 3.95 -16.20 7.33
N ALA A 48 4.39 -17.12 8.20
CA ALA A 48 3.75 -18.43 8.35
C ALA A 48 2.23 -18.32 8.61
N GLU A 49 1.80 -17.23 9.24
CA GLU A 49 0.39 -16.90 9.48
C GLU A 49 -0.36 -16.51 8.19
N ASP A 50 0.26 -15.75 7.29
CA ASP A 50 -0.32 -15.39 5.99
C ASP A 50 -0.50 -16.63 5.10
N LEU A 51 0.47 -17.54 5.10
CA LEU A 51 0.36 -18.81 4.38
C LEU A 51 -0.78 -19.68 4.91
N ASN A 52 -0.91 -19.79 6.23
CA ASN A 52 -2.01 -20.53 6.84
C ASN A 52 -3.37 -19.93 6.46
N TYR A 53 -3.46 -18.60 6.47
CA TYR A 53 -4.68 -17.89 6.08
C TYR A 53 -5.01 -18.10 4.60
N ILE A 54 -4.06 -17.98 3.67
CA ILE A 54 -4.27 -18.24 2.24
C ILE A 54 -4.71 -19.69 2.00
N ASN A 55 -4.10 -20.64 2.71
CA ASN A 55 -4.43 -22.06 2.60
C ASN A 55 -5.85 -22.37 3.11
N SER A 56 -6.35 -21.61 4.11
CA SER A 56 -7.70 -21.76 4.65
C SER A 56 -8.82 -21.36 3.68
N ILE A 57 -8.50 -20.61 2.61
CA ILE A 57 -9.49 -20.15 1.64
C ILE A 57 -9.91 -21.34 0.75
N PRO A 58 -11.21 -21.61 0.54
CA PRO A 58 -11.63 -22.67 -0.38
C PRO A 58 -11.09 -22.46 -1.80
N PRO A 59 -10.70 -23.52 -2.55
CA PRO A 59 -10.15 -23.38 -3.90
C PRO A 59 -11.02 -22.56 -4.86
N ALA A 60 -12.35 -22.76 -4.80
CA ALA A 60 -13.29 -21.98 -5.61
C ALA A 60 -13.30 -20.49 -5.23
N GLU A 61 -13.12 -20.16 -3.95
CA GLU A 61 -13.01 -18.78 -3.49
C GLU A 61 -11.67 -18.16 -3.91
N ARG A 62 -10.54 -18.89 -3.82
CA ARG A 62 -9.25 -18.43 -4.34
C ARG A 62 -9.34 -18.11 -5.83
N LYS A 63 -9.87 -19.03 -6.65
CA LYS A 63 -10.05 -18.79 -8.09
C LYS A 63 -10.87 -17.52 -8.36
N LEU A 64 -11.96 -17.32 -7.62
CA LEU A 64 -12.77 -16.11 -7.75
C LEU A 64 -11.97 -14.84 -7.41
N LEU A 65 -11.19 -14.86 -6.33
CA LEU A 65 -10.37 -13.73 -5.91
C LEU A 65 -9.27 -13.41 -6.93
N ASP A 66 -8.64 -14.43 -7.51
CA ASP A 66 -7.64 -14.27 -8.58
C ASP A 66 -8.27 -13.68 -9.85
N ASP A 67 -9.39 -14.26 -10.31
CA ASP A 67 -10.14 -13.78 -11.47
C ASP A 67 -10.60 -12.32 -11.28
N CYS A 68 -10.89 -11.91 -10.05
CA CYS A 68 -11.24 -10.53 -9.71
C CYS A 68 -10.02 -9.61 -9.71
N SER A 69 -8.93 -10.01 -9.05
CA SER A 69 -7.71 -9.19 -8.93
C SER A 69 -7.09 -8.91 -10.30
N ASN A 70 -7.16 -9.87 -11.22
CA ASN A 70 -6.63 -9.74 -12.58
C ASN A 70 -7.41 -8.76 -13.49
N ARG A 71 -8.58 -8.25 -13.04
CA ARG A 71 -9.37 -7.27 -13.82
C ARG A 71 -8.95 -5.83 -13.58
N MET A 72 -8.00 -5.61 -12.66
CA MET A 72 -7.51 -4.30 -12.28
C MET A 72 -5.98 -4.31 -12.31
N THR A 73 -5.38 -3.19 -12.70
CA THR A 73 -3.93 -3.03 -12.63
C THR A 73 -3.44 -3.01 -11.17
N ARG A 74 -2.19 -3.43 -10.93
CA ARG A 74 -1.57 -3.34 -9.59
C ARG A 74 -1.64 -1.91 -9.03
N LYS A 75 -1.33 -0.90 -9.85
CA LYS A 75 -1.42 0.53 -9.48
C LYS A 75 -2.80 0.89 -8.95
N CYS A 76 -3.87 0.46 -9.62
CA CYS A 76 -5.22 0.75 -9.16
C CYS A 76 -5.66 -0.09 -7.96
N GLY A 77 -5.18 -1.33 -7.85
CA GLY A 77 -5.31 -2.12 -6.62
C GLY A 77 -4.71 -1.40 -5.41
N ASP A 78 -3.48 -0.93 -5.53
CA ASP A 78 -2.76 -0.21 -4.46
C ASP A 78 -3.47 1.10 -4.09
N ASN A 79 -3.95 1.86 -5.08
CA ASN A 79 -4.68 3.11 -4.84
C ASN A 79 -6.03 2.85 -4.13
N VAL A 80 -6.78 1.82 -4.53
CA VAL A 80 -8.04 1.44 -3.86
C VAL A 80 -7.77 0.94 -2.44
N VAL A 81 -6.76 0.12 -2.22
CA VAL A 81 -6.37 -0.35 -0.87
C VAL A 81 -5.94 0.82 0.01
N SER A 82 -5.17 1.77 -0.52
CA SER A 82 -4.83 3.01 0.19
C SER A 82 -6.08 3.79 0.59
N GLY A 83 -7.06 3.90 -0.31
CA GLY A 83 -8.35 4.51 -0.01
C GLY A 83 -9.11 3.78 1.10
N LEU A 84 -9.09 2.44 1.09
CA LEU A 84 -9.74 1.62 2.13
C LEU A 84 -9.12 1.82 3.51
N LEU A 85 -7.79 1.85 3.59
CA LEU A 85 -7.02 1.87 4.84
C LEU A 85 -6.76 3.27 5.37
N MET A 86 -6.42 4.21 4.49
CA MET A 86 -5.97 5.57 4.82
C MET A 86 -7.02 6.64 4.52
N LYS A 87 -8.17 6.27 3.94
CA LYS A 87 -9.21 7.22 3.47
C LYS A 87 -8.67 8.22 2.44
N SER A 88 -7.67 7.83 1.66
CA SER A 88 -7.19 8.62 0.53
C SER A 88 -8.19 8.60 -0.62
N GLU A 89 -8.14 9.61 -1.48
CA GLU A 89 -8.92 9.63 -2.70
C GLU A 89 -8.45 8.54 -3.69
N VAL A 90 -9.42 7.98 -4.41
CA VAL A 90 -9.19 7.04 -5.50
C VAL A 90 -9.28 7.83 -6.80
N SER A 91 -8.29 7.70 -7.69
CA SER A 91 -8.28 8.47 -8.93
C SER A 91 -9.38 8.03 -9.89
N ASP A 92 -9.84 8.92 -10.78
CA ASP A 92 -10.91 8.63 -11.73
C ASP A 92 -10.62 7.42 -12.63
N ASP A 93 -9.36 7.30 -13.10
CA ASP A 93 -8.90 6.13 -13.85
C ASP A 93 -9.06 4.81 -13.07
N CYS A 94 -8.73 4.83 -11.78
CA CYS A 94 -8.83 3.67 -10.91
C CYS A 94 -10.27 3.41 -10.48
N CYS A 95 -11.09 4.45 -10.35
CA CYS A 95 -12.53 4.31 -10.21
C CYS A 95 -13.16 3.64 -11.43
N THR A 96 -12.75 4.02 -12.64
CA THR A 96 -13.22 3.39 -13.87
C THR A 96 -12.86 1.89 -13.91
N GLN A 97 -11.63 1.53 -13.54
CA GLN A 97 -11.22 0.13 -13.45
C GLN A 97 -11.99 -0.63 -12.36
N LEU A 98 -12.20 -0.01 -11.19
CA LEU A 98 -12.94 -0.60 -10.07
C LEU A 98 -14.39 -0.92 -10.46
N VAL A 99 -15.07 0.02 -11.11
CA VAL A 99 -16.45 -0.16 -11.59
C VAL A 99 -16.50 -1.22 -12.68
N ARG A 100 -15.56 -1.23 -13.63
CA ARG A 100 -15.46 -2.25 -14.69
C ARG A 100 -15.19 -3.65 -14.13
N MET A 101 -14.37 -3.77 -13.08
CA MET A 101 -14.13 -5.02 -12.35
C MET A 101 -15.43 -5.54 -11.72
N GLY A 102 -16.26 -4.63 -11.20
CA GLY A 102 -17.63 -4.90 -10.76
C GLY A 102 -17.78 -5.10 -9.25
N LYS A 103 -18.98 -4.79 -8.75
CA LYS A 103 -19.29 -4.74 -7.31
C LYS A 103 -19.04 -6.06 -6.60
N LYS A 104 -19.37 -7.17 -7.27
CA LYS A 104 -19.17 -8.52 -6.72
C LYS A 104 -17.69 -8.75 -6.41
N CYS A 105 -16.80 -8.45 -7.35
CA CYS A 105 -15.37 -8.58 -7.16
C CYS A 105 -14.85 -7.67 -6.04
N HIS A 106 -15.25 -6.39 -6.05
CA HIS A 106 -14.88 -5.45 -4.98
C HIS A 106 -15.25 -6.00 -3.59
N ASN A 107 -16.48 -6.48 -3.43
CA ASN A 107 -16.95 -7.02 -2.15
C ASN A 107 -16.17 -8.27 -1.71
N HIS A 108 -15.83 -9.17 -2.63
CA HIS A 108 -15.04 -10.37 -2.31
C HIS A 108 -13.60 -10.03 -1.90
N LEU A 109 -12.95 -9.09 -2.61
CA LEU A 109 -11.62 -8.63 -2.27
C LEU A 109 -11.60 -7.90 -0.92
N VAL A 110 -12.58 -7.05 -0.64
CA VAL A 110 -12.71 -6.38 0.67
C VAL A 110 -12.99 -7.41 1.78
N LYS A 111 -13.82 -8.43 1.52
CA LYS A 111 -14.05 -9.53 2.47
C LYS A 111 -12.78 -10.32 2.75
N LEU A 112 -11.92 -10.51 1.75
CA LEU A 112 -10.60 -11.09 1.95
C LEU A 112 -9.73 -10.19 2.82
N LEU A 113 -9.64 -8.90 2.49
CA LEU A 113 -8.80 -7.92 3.20
C LEU A 113 -9.13 -7.89 4.70
N VAL A 114 -10.40 -7.75 5.07
CA VAL A 114 -10.81 -7.62 6.49
C VAL A 114 -10.70 -8.90 7.31
N ARG A 115 -10.39 -10.03 6.67
CA ARG A 115 -10.14 -11.30 7.35
C ARG A 115 -8.67 -11.49 7.70
N TYR A 116 -7.75 -10.76 7.05
CA TYR A 116 -6.34 -10.77 7.43
C TYR A 116 -6.17 -10.26 8.88
N PRO A 117 -5.30 -10.88 9.70
CA PRO A 117 -5.09 -10.51 11.10
C PRO A 117 -4.86 -9.00 11.30
N ASP A 118 -4.01 -8.40 10.47
CA ASP A 118 -3.62 -6.98 10.53
C ASP A 118 -4.79 -6.01 10.36
N PHE A 119 -5.82 -6.41 9.60
CA PHE A 119 -6.95 -5.54 9.25
C PHE A 119 -8.23 -5.89 10.00
N ARG A 120 -8.26 -7.03 10.69
CA ARG A 120 -9.47 -7.56 11.35
C ARG A 120 -10.06 -6.59 12.37
N GLN A 121 -9.22 -5.89 13.15
CA GLN A 121 -9.68 -4.91 14.14
C GLN A 121 -10.33 -3.68 13.50
N ASN A 122 -9.93 -3.35 12.28
CA ASN A 122 -10.44 -2.21 11.52
C ASN A 122 -11.53 -2.60 10.50
N ALA A 123 -12.03 -3.84 10.55
CA ALA A 123 -12.92 -4.40 9.55
C ALA A 123 -14.19 -3.55 9.31
N ALA A 124 -14.78 -2.98 10.37
CA ALA A 124 -15.96 -2.12 10.24
C ALA A 124 -15.65 -0.83 9.47
N THR A 125 -14.55 -0.17 9.82
CA THR A 125 -14.06 1.04 9.14
C THR A 125 -13.74 0.76 7.67
N ILE A 126 -13.02 -0.33 7.39
CA ILE A 126 -12.66 -0.72 6.02
C ILE A 126 -13.92 -1.01 5.18
N LYS A 127 -14.92 -1.68 5.75
CA LYS A 127 -16.21 -1.93 5.07
C LYS A 127 -16.97 -0.64 4.80
N GLU A 128 -16.90 0.35 5.69
CA GLU A 128 -17.51 1.66 5.47
C GLU A 128 -16.77 2.43 4.37
N SER A 129 -15.43 2.51 4.42
CA SER A 129 -14.61 3.09 3.34
C SER A 129 -14.91 2.42 2.00
N SER A 130 -15.04 1.09 1.97
CA SER A 130 -15.38 0.30 0.78
C SER A 130 -16.71 0.72 0.15
N ARG A 131 -17.74 0.98 0.97
CA ARG A 131 -19.04 1.47 0.48
C ARG A 131 -18.94 2.85 -0.13
N LYS A 132 -18.23 3.76 0.54
CA LYS A 132 -18.03 5.15 0.07
C LYS A 132 -17.28 5.18 -1.25
N ILE A 133 -16.14 4.48 -1.33
CA ILE A 133 -15.32 4.38 -2.55
C ILE A 133 -16.16 3.79 -3.69
N TRP A 134 -16.89 2.70 -3.45
CA TRP A 134 -17.72 2.11 -4.50
C TRP A 134 -18.78 3.09 -5.01
N SER A 135 -19.45 3.84 -4.12
CA SER A 135 -20.44 4.83 -4.55
C SER A 135 -19.79 5.95 -5.36
N GLY A 136 -18.73 6.58 -4.82
CA GLY A 136 -18.06 7.68 -5.51
C GLY A 136 -17.52 7.27 -6.88
N CYS A 137 -16.87 6.10 -6.98
CA CYS A 137 -16.37 5.62 -8.26
C CYS A 137 -17.47 5.30 -9.27
N ARG A 138 -18.64 4.84 -8.81
CA ARG A 138 -19.78 4.60 -9.70
C ARG A 138 -20.31 5.91 -10.28
N ASP A 139 -20.27 6.98 -9.51
CA ASP A 139 -20.72 8.30 -9.95
C ASP A 139 -19.71 8.88 -10.97
N VAL A 140 -18.40 8.75 -10.73
CA VAL A 140 -17.34 9.10 -11.72
C VAL A 140 -17.49 8.33 -13.03
N ALA A 141 -17.79 7.03 -12.98
CA ALA A 141 -17.94 6.22 -14.18
C ALA A 141 -19.23 6.51 -14.96
N ALA A 142 -20.23 7.12 -14.33
CA ALA A 142 -21.47 7.56 -14.99
C ALA A 142 -21.27 8.87 -15.75
N ASP A 143 -20.38 9.74 -15.26
CA ASP A 143 -20.05 11.04 -15.84
C ASP A 143 -18.54 11.09 -16.18
N PRO A 144 -18.09 10.37 -17.23
CA PRO A 144 -16.68 10.35 -17.60
C PRO A 144 -16.20 11.78 -17.89
N PRO A 145 -14.98 12.16 -17.45
CA PRO A 145 -14.46 13.50 -17.67
C PRO A 145 -14.52 13.83 -19.17
N ALA A 146 -15.03 15.02 -19.49
CA ALA A 146 -15.02 15.53 -20.86
C ALA A 146 -13.57 15.45 -21.38
N SER A 147 -13.37 14.74 -22.48
CA SER A 147 -12.04 14.64 -23.11
C SER A 147 -11.53 16.05 -23.42
N PRO A 148 -10.25 16.35 -23.12
CA PRO A 148 -9.67 17.64 -23.50
C PRO A 148 -9.63 17.85 -25.02
#